data_AF-A0A8D3E1U1-F1
#
_entry.id   AF-A0A8D3E1U1-F1
#
_cell.length_a   1.000
_cell.length_b   1.000
_cell.length_c   1.000
_cell.angle_alpha   90.00
_cell.angle_beta   90.00
_cell.angle_gamma   90.00
#
_symmetry.space_group_name_H-M   'P 1'
#
loop_
_entity.id
_entity.type
_entity.pdbx_description
1 polymer ?
#
loop_
_entity_poly.entity_id
_entity_poly.type
_entity_poly.pdbx_seq_one_letter_code
_entity_poly.pdbx_strand_id
1 'polypeptide(L)' 'MSADQDETRQRLKAAVHFTVGRLCQKLGENHRRVFSRQAIAAIAETTFRQCGLFSKTIKALGKKFICQ' A
#
# COMPACT_ATOMS: atom_id res chain seq x y z
N MET A 1 -13.60 -21.62 5.80
CA MET A 1 -13.41 -20.23 6.28
C MET A 1 -12.36 -19.48 5.43
N SER A 2 -12.51 -19.46 4.09
CA SER A 2 -11.46 -18.90 3.18
C SER A 2 -11.92 -17.70 2.33
N ALA A 3 -13.22 -17.48 2.18
CA ALA A 3 -13.74 -16.39 1.33
C ALA A 3 -13.55 -14.98 1.96
N ASP A 4 -13.64 -14.89 3.29
CA ASP A 4 -13.58 -13.63 4.03
C ASP A 4 -12.20 -12.95 3.97
N GLN A 5 -11.12 -13.75 3.96
CA GLN A 5 -9.76 -13.23 3.88
C GLN A 5 -9.43 -12.64 2.50
N ASP A 6 -9.88 -13.29 1.42
CA ASP A 6 -9.70 -12.76 0.08
C ASP A 6 -10.56 -11.51 -0.16
N GLU A 7 -11.80 -11.48 0.34
CA GLU A 7 -12.65 -10.30 0.26
C GLU A 7 -12.03 -9.10 1.00
N THR A 8 -11.57 -9.32 2.24
CA THR A 8 -10.85 -8.32 3.02
C THR A 8 -9.59 -7.84 2.30
N ARG A 9 -8.85 -8.76 1.67
CA ARG A 9 -7.65 -8.43 0.89
C ARG A 9 -7.97 -7.54 -0.31
N GLN A 10 -9.04 -7.82 -1.04
CA GLN A 10 -9.47 -6.99 -2.17
C GLN A 10 -9.94 -5.61 -1.72
N ARG A 11 -10.69 -5.52 -0.62
CA ARG A 11 -11.11 -4.24 -0.02
C ARG A 11 -9.90 -3.37 0.36
N LEU A 12 -8.89 -3.97 0.99
CA LEU A 12 -7.66 -3.26 1.34
C LEU A 12 -6.89 -2.80 0.09
N LYS A 13 -6.80 -3.64 -0.95
CA LYS A 13 -6.19 -3.23 -2.24
C LYS A 13 -6.93 -2.06 -2.87
N ALA A 14 -8.27 -2.06 -2.84
CA ALA A 14 -9.07 -0.96 -3.37
C ALA A 14 -8.84 0.35 -2.58
N ALA A 15 -8.77 0.27 -1.25
CA ALA A 15 -8.46 1.42 -0.39
C ALA A 15 -7.05 2.00 -0.66
N VAL A 16 -6.05 1.13 -0.82
CA VAL A 16 -4.69 1.53 -1.20
C VAL A 16 -4.68 2.17 -2.58
N HIS A 17 -5.35 1.57 -3.57
CA HIS A 17 -5.42 2.10 -4.93
C HIS A 17 -6.09 3.49 -4.97
N PHE A 18 -7.18 3.69 -4.23
CA PHE A 18 -7.81 5.00 -4.10
C PHE A 18 -6.87 6.05 -3.49
N THR A 19 -6.16 5.68 -2.43
CA THR A 19 -5.21 6.57 -1.75
C THR A 19 -4.03 6.93 -2.65
N VAL A 20 -3.44 5.95 -3.33
CA VAL A 20 -2.36 6.19 -4.30
C VAL A 20 -2.84 7.05 -5.46
N GLY A 21 -4.05 6.82 -5.98
CA GLY A 21 -4.64 7.67 -7.03
C GLY A 21 -4.75 9.13 -6.59
N ARG A 22 -5.23 9.39 -5.37
CA ARG A 22 -5.31 10.75 -4.79
C ARG A 22 -3.93 11.39 -4.60
N LEU A 23 -2.93 10.62 -4.19
CA LEU A 23 -1.56 11.11 -4.05
C LEU A 23 -0.91 11.41 -5.40
N CYS A 24 -1.07 10.52 -6.39
CA CYS A 24 -0.60 10.73 -7.75
C CYS A 24 -1.26 11.95 -8.41
N GLN A 25 -2.55 12.19 -8.14
CA GLN A 25 -3.24 13.39 -8.61
C GLN A 25 -2.61 14.66 -8.04
N LYS A 26 -2.44 14.74 -6.71
CA LYS A 26 -1.79 15.89 -6.04
C LYS A 26 -0.35 16.11 -6.52
N LEU A 27 0.42 15.03 -6.67
CA LEU A 27 1.78 15.09 -7.20
C LEU A 27 1.80 15.57 -8.66
N GLY A 28 0.82 15.13 -9.45
CA GLY A 28 0.68 15.52 -10.84
C GLY A 28 0.32 16.99 -11.02
N GLU A 29 -0.54 17.52 -10.16
CA GLU A 29 -0.85 18.95 -10.07
C GLU A 29 0.41 19.77 -9.73
N ASN A 30 1.18 19.33 -8.72
CA ASN A 30 2.41 20.01 -8.31
C ASN A 30 3.52 19.98 -9.38
N HIS A 31 3.63 18.90 -10.15
CA HIS A 31 4.71 18.70 -11.12
C HIS A 31 4.29 18.91 -12.57
N ARG A 32 3.02 19.32 -12.82
CA ARG A 32 2.39 19.37 -14.15
C ARG A 32 2.57 18.09 -14.97
N ARG A 33 2.45 16.92 -14.33
CA ARG A 33 2.56 15.61 -15.00
C ARG A 33 1.32 14.77 -14.75
N VAL A 34 0.88 14.05 -15.77
CA VAL A 34 -0.24 13.12 -15.65
C VAL A 34 0.31 11.71 -15.45
N PHE A 35 -0.16 11.04 -14.39
CA PHE A 35 0.14 9.62 -14.17
C PHE A 35 -0.86 8.75 -14.94
N SER A 36 -0.36 7.73 -15.65
CA SER A 36 -1.24 6.77 -16.32
C SER A 36 -1.97 5.88 -15.30
N ARG A 37 -3.13 5.36 -15.70
CA ARG A 37 -3.88 4.40 -14.88
C ARG A 37 -3.05 3.15 -14.55
N GLN A 38 -2.20 2.70 -15.48
CA GLN A 38 -1.30 1.57 -15.24
C GLN A 38 -0.22 1.91 -14.21
N ALA A 39 0.35 3.13 -14.27
CA ALA A 39 1.35 3.57 -13.29
C ALA A 39 0.75 3.64 -11.88
N ILE A 40 -0.46 4.18 -11.73
CA ILE A 40 -1.15 4.25 -10.44
C ILE A 40 -1.44 2.84 -9.91
N ALA A 41 -1.88 1.91 -10.77
CA ALA A 41 -2.09 0.51 -10.39
C ALA A 41 -0.80 -0.18 -9.94
N ALA A 42 0.29 0.01 -10.68
CA ALA A 42 1.59 -0.54 -10.34
C ALA A 42 2.10 -0.02 -8.99
N ILE A 43 2.01 1.30 -8.76
CA ILE A 43 2.40 1.92 -7.49
C ILE A 43 1.54 1.36 -6.35
N ALA A 44 0.21 1.32 -6.52
CA ALA A 44 -0.69 0.76 -5.50
C ALA A 44 -0.36 -0.69 -5.15
N GLU A 45 -0.03 -1.51 -6.15
CA GLU A 45 0.35 -2.90 -5.93
C GLU A 45 1.71 -3.01 -5.21
N THR A 46 2.70 -2.20 -5.59
CA THR A 46 3.99 -2.13 -4.90
C THR A 46 3.82 -1.69 -3.45
N THR A 47 3.03 -0.66 -3.17
CA THR A 47 2.72 -0.18 -1.81
C THR A 47 2.05 -1.28 -0.99
N PHE A 48 1.05 -1.97 -1.55
CA PHE A 48 0.37 -3.06 -0.86
C PHE A 48 1.33 -4.21 -0.49
N ARG A 49 2.27 -4.57 -1.38
CA ARG A 49 3.31 -5.58 -1.08
C ARG A 49 4.29 -5.08 -0.01
N GLN A 50 4.69 -3.81 -0.06
CA GLN A 50 5.62 -3.22 0.92
C GLN A 50 5.03 -3.18 2.33
N CYS A 51 3.72 -2.96 2.50
CA CYS A 51 3.07 -3.01 3.82
C CYS A 51 3.33 -4.34 4.56
N GLY A 52 3.40 -5.46 3.84
CA GLY A 52 3.74 -6.75 4.42
C GLY A 52 5.18 -6.84 4.94
N LEU A 53 6.12 -6.18 4.27
CA LEU A 53 7.52 -6.07 4.72
C LEU A 53 7.63 -5.14 5.92
N PHE A 54 6.97 -3.97 5.87
CA PHE A 54 6.92 -3.04 7.00
C PHE A 54 6.36 -3.69 8.26
N SER A 55 5.25 -4.43 8.15
CA SER A 55 4.65 -5.15 9.29
C SER A 55 5.64 -6.15 9.91
N LYS A 56 6.37 -6.92 9.09
CA LYS A 56 7.39 -7.86 9.57
C LYS A 56 8.55 -7.13 10.26
N THR A 57 9.03 -6.04 9.66
CA THR A 57 10.12 -5.24 10.22
C THR A 57 9.72 -4.61 11.55
N ILE A 58 8.53 -4.00 11.65
CA ILE A 58 8.01 -3.40 12.88
C ILE A 58 7.89 -4.46 13.98
N LYS A 59 7.38 -5.66 13.65
CA LYS A 59 7.27 -6.76 14.61
C LYS A 59 8.64 -7.26 15.08
N ALA A 60 9.62 -7.34 14.18
CA ALA A 60 10.98 -7.72 14.52
C ALA A 60 11.68 -6.67 15.40
N LEU A 61 11.46 -5.38 15.12
CA LEU A 61 11.94 -4.28 15.96
C LEU A 61 11.34 -4.36 17.36
N GLY A 62 10.02 -4.53 17.49
CA GLY A 62 9.37 -4.67 18.79
C GLY A 62 9.90 -5.85 19.61
N LYS A 63 10.11 -7.01 18.98
CA LYS A 63 10.73 -8.18 19.65
C LYS A 63 12.15 -7.90 20.12
N LYS A 64 12.96 -7.21 19.32
CA LYS A 64 14.33 -6.83 19.71
C LYS A 64 14.37 -5.83 20.87
N PHE A 65 13.40 -4.93 20.95
CA PHE A 65 13.31 -3.93 22.03
C PHE A 65 12.79 -4.50 23.37
N ILE A 66 12.02 -5.59 23.36
CA ILE A 66 11.50 -6.21 24.60
C ILE A 66 12.52 -7.19 25.22
N CYS A 67 13.48 -7.68 24.43
CA CYS A 67 14.52 -8.62 24.89
C CYS A 67 15.87 -7.97 25.19
N GLN A 68 15.93 -6.62 25.29
CA GLN A 68 17.10 -5.90 25.80
C GLN A 68 16.71 -5.15 27.07
#